data_AF-A0A8T4V6G3-F1
#
_entry.id   AF-A0A8T4V6G3-F1
#
_cell.length_a   1.000
_cell.length_b   1.000
_cell.length_c   1.000
_cell.angle_alpha   90.00
_cell.angle_beta   90.00
_cell.angle_gamma   90.00
#
_symmetry.space_group_name_H-M   'P 1'
#
loop_
_entity.id
_entity.type
_entity.pdbx_description
1 polymer ?
#
loop_
_entity_poly.entity_id
_entity_poly.type
_entity_poly.pdbx_seq_one_letter_code
_entity_poly.pdbx_strand_id
1 'polypeptide(L)'
;MAINELNLAKFESFVKNNKEIIAAMYSGSYSRDLADDYSDLDIEFVVTKKFLLNSKNSIKVLLEKLGKVKLLYYLDDKNVKSLVNDYQKVDFKLHTIDSLIPREKYNSIKIIKDSNKLLVNFKSKSKECKTLATKEFIEGELKEAIITQIIVSNRCARGWNFCSMSWINFRTERLFVNLMKIRGILHFDFANIENRLNNTELEMFKKALCKEPKKKEIQRSLKCLWKLTKYVFNKYDKKLINRIDEKAILNKINSLIFKTH
;
A
#
# COMPACT_ATOMS: atom_id res chain seq x y z
N MET A 1 18.05 3.51 -11.41
CA MET A 1 17.87 3.45 -12.86
C MET A 1 16.45 3.83 -13.26
N ALA A 2 16.29 5.03 -13.82
CA ALA A 2 14.96 5.63 -14.00
C ALA A 2 14.12 5.03 -15.13
N ILE A 3 12.82 5.29 -15.01
CA ILE A 3 11.82 5.36 -16.10
C ILE A 3 12.36 6.00 -17.41
N ASN A 4 13.46 6.76 -17.35
CA ASN A 4 14.18 7.37 -18.48
C ASN A 4 14.60 6.39 -19.58
N GLU A 5 14.73 5.08 -19.32
CA GLU A 5 15.03 4.10 -20.36
C GLU A 5 13.80 3.65 -21.17
N LEU A 6 12.59 3.99 -20.73
CA LEU A 6 11.37 3.67 -21.45
C LEU A 6 11.10 4.69 -22.56
N ASN A 7 10.62 4.22 -23.71
CA ASN A 7 10.24 5.11 -24.81
C ASN A 7 8.82 5.68 -24.60
N LEU A 8 8.67 6.55 -23.59
CA LEU A 8 7.39 7.14 -23.21
C LEU A 8 6.77 7.94 -24.35
N ALA A 9 7.55 8.73 -25.09
CA ALA A 9 7.03 9.55 -26.19
C ALA A 9 6.37 8.69 -27.30
N LYS A 10 7.04 7.60 -27.71
CA LYS A 10 6.49 6.66 -28.70
C LYS A 10 5.24 5.95 -28.18
N PHE A 11 5.29 5.52 -26.92
CA PHE A 11 4.16 4.88 -26.26
C PHE A 11 2.95 5.82 -26.17
N GLU A 12 3.13 7.04 -25.65
CA GLU A 12 2.04 8.01 -25.51
C GLU A 12 1.43 8.38 -26.86
N SER A 13 2.25 8.56 -27.90
CA SER A 13 1.78 8.83 -29.26
C SER A 13 0.91 7.69 -29.78
N PHE A 14 1.33 6.43 -29.58
CA PHE A 14 0.53 5.27 -29.95
C PHE A 14 -0.80 5.20 -29.19
N VAL A 15 -0.77 5.47 -27.88
CA VAL A 15 -1.98 5.49 -27.03
C VAL A 15 -2.96 6.57 -27.48
N LYS A 16 -2.48 7.79 -27.73
CA LYS A 16 -3.30 8.93 -28.21
C LYS A 16 -4.04 8.56 -29.50
N ASN A 17 -3.36 7.90 -30.43
CA ASN A 17 -3.89 7.52 -31.74
C ASN A 17 -4.77 6.26 -31.75
N ASN A 18 -4.73 5.43 -30.71
CA ASN A 18 -5.51 4.18 -30.66
C ASN A 18 -6.99 4.45 -30.32
N LYS A 19 -7.90 4.20 -31.27
CA LYS A 19 -9.36 4.42 -31.10
C LYS A 19 -10.03 3.51 -30.08
N GLU A 20 -9.44 2.35 -29.79
CA GLU A 20 -10.00 1.38 -28.82
C GLU A 20 -9.65 1.75 -27.37
N ILE A 21 -8.71 2.68 -27.18
CA ILE A 21 -8.39 3.32 -25.90
C ILE A 21 -9.17 4.62 -25.80
N ILE A 22 -10.13 4.67 -24.89
CA ILE A 22 -11.00 5.83 -24.64
C ILE A 22 -10.23 6.87 -23.82
N ALA A 23 -9.54 6.42 -22.78
CA ALA A 23 -8.71 7.27 -21.95
C ALA A 23 -7.53 6.49 -21.35
N ALA A 24 -6.48 7.20 -20.97
CA ALA A 24 -5.28 6.63 -20.36
C ALA A 24 -4.62 7.59 -19.38
N MET A 25 -4.07 7.05 -18.31
CA MET A 25 -3.39 7.81 -17.25
C MET A 25 -2.20 7.07 -16.69
N TYR A 26 -1.19 7.83 -16.28
CA TYR A 26 -0.24 7.37 -15.28
C TYR A 26 -0.82 7.58 -13.87
N SER A 27 -0.55 6.63 -12.98
CA SER A 27 -0.77 6.74 -11.54
C SER A 27 0.55 6.54 -10.78
N GLY A 28 0.49 6.28 -9.47
CA GLY A 28 1.70 5.98 -8.68
C GLY A 28 2.62 7.17 -8.43
N SER A 29 3.91 6.91 -8.24
CA SER A 29 4.94 7.94 -8.00
C SER A 29 5.15 8.84 -9.22
N TYR A 30 5.09 8.27 -10.43
CA TYR A 30 5.32 9.00 -11.68
C TYR A 30 4.29 10.12 -11.89
N SER A 31 3.02 9.89 -11.56
CA SER A 31 2.00 10.92 -11.72
C SER A 31 2.09 12.07 -10.69
N ARG A 32 2.88 11.89 -9.63
CA ARG A 32 3.07 12.84 -8.53
C ARG A 32 4.42 13.57 -8.60
N ASP A 33 5.19 13.36 -9.66
CA ASP A 33 6.56 13.87 -9.80
C ASP A 33 7.47 13.42 -8.63
N LEU A 34 7.20 12.23 -8.10
CA LEU A 34 8.00 11.56 -7.05
C LEU A 34 8.71 10.32 -7.57
N ALA A 35 8.63 10.05 -8.87
CA ALA A 35 9.31 8.90 -9.44
C ALA A 35 10.82 9.13 -9.48
N ASP A 36 11.53 8.08 -9.13
CA ASP A 36 12.96 8.00 -9.14
C ASP A 36 13.43 6.78 -9.93
N ASP A 37 14.71 6.54 -9.77
CA ASP A 37 15.49 5.46 -10.30
C ASP A 37 15.08 4.05 -9.83
N TYR A 38 14.12 3.92 -8.92
CA TYR A 38 13.65 2.63 -8.41
C TYR A 38 12.13 2.47 -8.54
N SER A 39 11.47 3.49 -9.08
CA SER A 39 10.03 3.52 -9.27
C SER A 39 9.60 2.61 -10.41
N ASP A 40 8.46 1.95 -10.23
CA ASP A 40 7.74 1.31 -11.33
C ASP A 40 6.89 2.33 -12.10
N LEU A 41 6.37 1.89 -13.25
CA LEU A 41 5.44 2.67 -14.05
C LEU A 41 4.04 2.07 -13.98
N ASP A 42 3.14 2.73 -13.26
CA ASP A 42 1.72 2.39 -13.21
C ASP A 42 0.96 3.07 -14.35
N ILE A 43 0.34 2.27 -15.23
CA ILE A 43 -0.50 2.77 -16.33
C ILE A 43 -1.90 2.18 -16.24
N GLU A 44 -2.91 3.04 -16.25
CA GLU A 44 -4.30 2.63 -16.26
C GLU A 44 -5.01 3.13 -17.52
N PHE A 45 -5.81 2.26 -18.13
CA PHE A 45 -6.53 2.53 -19.37
C PHE A 45 -8.04 2.34 -19.19
N VAL A 46 -8.81 3.24 -19.78
CA VAL A 46 -10.24 3.03 -20.04
C VAL A 46 -10.38 2.62 -21.51
N VAL A 47 -10.90 1.42 -21.74
CA VAL A 47 -10.89 0.79 -23.06
C VAL A 47 -12.30 0.37 -23.51
N THR A 48 -12.46 0.20 -24.81
CA THR A 48 -13.68 -0.35 -25.40
C THR A 48 -13.85 -1.84 -25.07
N LYS A 49 -15.08 -2.36 -25.17
CA LYS A 49 -15.35 -3.81 -25.04
C LYS A 49 -14.53 -4.64 -26.05
N LYS A 50 -14.35 -4.13 -27.27
CA LYS A 50 -13.56 -4.78 -28.32
C LYS A 50 -12.09 -4.96 -27.92
N PHE A 51 -11.49 -3.96 -27.29
CA PHE A 51 -10.14 -4.07 -26.76
C PHE A 51 -10.02 -5.21 -25.74
N LEU A 52 -11.01 -5.34 -24.84
CA LEU A 52 -11.00 -6.37 -23.80
C LEU A 52 -11.08 -7.79 -24.36
N LEU A 53 -11.82 -8.01 -25.46
CA LEU A 53 -11.88 -9.31 -26.12
C LEU A 53 -10.51 -9.78 -26.62
N ASN A 54 -9.61 -8.84 -26.94
CA ASN A 54 -8.25 -9.11 -27.41
C ASN A 54 -7.17 -8.56 -26.45
N SER A 55 -7.49 -8.45 -25.15
CA SER A 55 -6.67 -7.71 -24.18
C SER A 55 -5.23 -8.19 -24.15
N LYS A 56 -4.99 -9.50 -24.21
CA LYS A 56 -3.64 -10.08 -24.18
C LYS A 56 -2.75 -9.54 -25.30
N ASN A 57 -3.23 -9.62 -26.55
CA ASN A 57 -2.47 -9.16 -27.70
C ASN A 57 -2.31 -7.62 -27.67
N SER A 58 -3.39 -6.90 -27.36
CA SER A 58 -3.36 -5.43 -27.31
C SER A 58 -2.40 -4.90 -26.25
N ILE A 59 -2.34 -5.54 -25.07
CA ILE A 59 -1.38 -5.19 -24.00
C ILE A 59 0.06 -5.48 -24.44
N LYS A 60 0.32 -6.63 -25.07
CA LYS A 60 1.65 -6.95 -25.59
C LYS A 60 2.13 -5.88 -26.58
N VAL A 61 1.29 -5.49 -27.53
CA VAL A 61 1.59 -4.44 -28.50
C VAL A 61 1.87 -3.10 -27.82
N LEU A 62 1.12 -2.74 -26.77
CA LEU A 62 1.36 -1.53 -25.99
C LEU A 62 2.72 -1.56 -25.28
N LEU A 63 3.04 -2.66 -24.61
CA LEU A 63 4.32 -2.82 -23.89
C LEU A 63 5.52 -2.79 -24.84
N GLU A 64 5.39 -3.37 -26.03
CA GLU A 64 6.43 -3.30 -27.08
C GLU A 64 6.69 -1.86 -27.58
N LYS A 65 5.77 -0.91 -27.34
CA LYS A 65 6.04 0.51 -27.61
C LYS A 65 6.90 1.16 -26.53
N LEU A 66 6.87 0.66 -25.30
CA LEU A 66 7.72 1.12 -24.21
C LEU A 66 9.16 0.60 -24.34
N GLY A 67 9.33 -0.63 -24.85
CA GLY A 67 10.65 -1.23 -25.03
C GLY A 67 10.60 -2.75 -25.24
N LYS A 68 11.75 -3.40 -25.07
CA LYS A 68 11.87 -4.86 -25.17
C LYS A 68 11.22 -5.52 -23.95
N VAL A 69 10.13 -6.24 -24.16
CA VAL A 69 9.46 -6.98 -23.07
C VAL A 69 10.31 -8.19 -22.66
N LYS A 70 10.70 -8.26 -21.38
CA LYS A 70 11.45 -9.36 -20.77
C LYS A 70 10.55 -10.35 -20.05
N LEU A 71 9.50 -9.83 -19.40
CA LEU A 71 8.51 -10.64 -18.68
C LEU A 71 7.12 -10.03 -18.88
N LEU A 72 6.13 -10.89 -19.04
CA LEU A 72 4.73 -10.53 -19.12
C LEU A 72 3.91 -11.52 -18.29
N TYR A 73 3.25 -11.01 -17.25
CA TYR A 73 2.50 -11.82 -16.30
C TYR A 73 1.08 -11.25 -16.11
N TYR A 74 0.08 -12.05 -16.47
CA TYR A 74 -1.32 -11.69 -16.32
C TYR A 74 -1.81 -12.16 -14.94
N LEU A 75 -2.23 -11.22 -14.09
CA LEU A 75 -2.96 -11.56 -12.87
C LEU A 75 -4.39 -11.97 -13.21
N ASP A 76 -4.99 -11.23 -14.15
CA ASP A 76 -6.28 -11.48 -14.77
C ASP A 76 -6.34 -10.74 -16.12
N ASP A 77 -7.49 -10.75 -16.79
CA ASP A 77 -7.67 -10.11 -18.10
C ASP A 77 -7.56 -8.57 -18.08
N LYS A 78 -7.54 -7.95 -16.90
CA LYS A 78 -7.52 -6.51 -16.67
C LYS A 78 -6.29 -6.03 -15.91
N ASN A 79 -5.51 -6.91 -15.29
CA ASN A 79 -4.36 -6.55 -14.47
C ASN A 79 -3.13 -7.33 -14.95
N VAL A 80 -2.10 -6.60 -15.38
CA VAL A 80 -0.88 -7.17 -15.94
C VAL A 80 0.32 -6.56 -15.25
N LYS A 81 1.29 -7.42 -14.89
CA LYS A 81 2.62 -7.02 -14.45
C LYS A 81 3.63 -7.36 -15.53
N SER A 82 4.60 -6.49 -15.75
CA SER A 82 5.62 -6.73 -16.78
C SER A 82 6.97 -6.15 -16.39
N LEU A 83 8.01 -6.71 -17.03
CA LEU A 83 9.37 -6.19 -16.98
C LEU A 83 9.78 -5.81 -18.40
N VAL A 84 10.21 -4.57 -18.60
CA VAL A 84 10.56 -3.98 -19.91
C VAL A 84 12.00 -3.49 -19.86
N ASN A 85 12.73 -3.59 -20.98
CA ASN A 85 14.15 -3.26 -21.08
C ASN A 85 14.96 -3.94 -19.98
N ASP A 86 15.80 -3.23 -19.25
CA ASP A 86 16.64 -3.80 -18.18
C ASP A 86 15.87 -3.94 -16.86
N TYR A 87 14.77 -4.69 -16.94
CA TYR A 87 13.90 -5.09 -15.84
C TYR A 87 13.12 -3.96 -15.17
N GLN A 88 12.89 -2.85 -15.88
CA GLN A 88 11.97 -1.81 -15.43
C GLN A 88 10.55 -2.40 -15.29
N LYS A 89 10.01 -2.34 -14.07
CA LYS A 89 8.65 -2.82 -13.78
C LYS A 89 7.62 -1.86 -14.35
N VAL A 90 6.64 -2.42 -15.04
CA VAL A 90 5.48 -1.71 -15.61
C VAL A 90 4.21 -2.49 -15.30
N ASP A 91 3.28 -1.85 -14.60
CA ASP A 91 1.99 -2.43 -14.20
C ASP A 91 0.87 -1.78 -15.03
N PHE A 92 0.08 -2.62 -15.71
CA PHE A 92 -1.06 -2.18 -16.52
C PHE A 92 -2.38 -2.57 -15.85
N LYS A 93 -3.32 -1.64 -15.84
CA LYS A 93 -4.69 -1.88 -15.43
C LYS A 93 -5.70 -1.42 -16.47
N LEU A 94 -6.65 -2.29 -16.81
CA LEU A 94 -7.72 -2.01 -17.75
C LEU A 94 -9.05 -1.79 -17.01
N HIS A 95 -9.80 -0.80 -17.49
CA HIS A 95 -11.12 -0.44 -17.02
C HIS A 95 -12.09 -0.35 -18.19
N THR A 96 -13.36 -0.64 -17.93
CA THR A 96 -14.47 -0.10 -18.71
C THR A 96 -14.87 1.25 -18.12
N ILE A 97 -15.66 2.03 -18.84
CA ILE A 97 -16.23 3.29 -18.30
C ILE A 97 -16.96 3.01 -16.99
N ASP A 98 -17.80 1.96 -16.95
CA ASP A 98 -18.61 1.61 -15.79
C ASP A 98 -17.79 1.07 -14.60
N SER A 99 -16.57 0.57 -14.84
CA SER A 99 -15.70 0.08 -13.76
C SER A 99 -14.82 1.16 -13.15
N LEU A 100 -14.87 2.39 -13.69
CA LEU A 100 -14.01 3.48 -13.26
C LEU A 100 -14.59 4.15 -12.00
N ILE A 101 -14.11 3.74 -10.84
CA ILE A 101 -14.61 4.21 -9.53
C ILE A 101 -13.63 5.25 -8.94
N PRO A 102 -14.06 6.51 -8.71
CA PRO A 102 -13.24 7.53 -8.07
C PRO A 102 -12.73 7.06 -6.71
N ARG A 103 -11.45 7.31 -6.45
CA ARG A 103 -10.80 7.02 -5.16
C ARG A 103 -9.74 8.06 -4.92
N GLU A 104 -9.44 8.33 -3.65
CA GLU A 104 -8.41 9.28 -3.23
C GLU A 104 -7.08 9.11 -4.00
N LYS A 105 -6.66 7.86 -4.22
CA LYS A 105 -5.41 7.54 -4.94
C LYS A 105 -5.33 8.12 -6.36
N TYR A 106 -6.47 8.49 -6.95
CA TYR A 106 -6.58 9.03 -8.29
C TYR A 106 -6.63 10.56 -8.37
N ASN A 107 -6.53 11.27 -7.23
CA ASN A 107 -6.56 12.73 -7.20
C ASN A 107 -5.36 13.41 -7.92
N SER A 108 -4.29 12.66 -8.16
CA SER A 108 -3.00 13.10 -8.69
C SER A 108 -2.59 12.34 -9.95
N ILE A 109 -3.54 11.77 -10.69
CA ILE A 109 -3.22 11.12 -11.98
C ILE A 109 -2.66 12.12 -13.00
N LYS A 110 -1.81 11.62 -13.89
CA LYS A 110 -1.29 12.34 -15.05
C LYS A 110 -1.96 11.76 -16.29
N ILE A 111 -2.73 12.59 -16.98
CA ILE A 111 -3.58 12.17 -18.11
C ILE A 111 -2.71 12.09 -19.37
N ILE A 112 -2.77 10.95 -20.07
CA ILE A 112 -2.12 10.72 -21.36
C ILE A 112 -3.11 10.98 -22.51
N LYS A 113 -4.32 10.43 -22.37
CA LYS A 113 -5.43 10.56 -23.31
C LYS A 113 -6.73 10.70 -22.54
N ASP A 114 -7.60 11.61 -22.95
CA ASP A 114 -8.90 11.79 -22.31
C ASP A 114 -9.98 12.18 -23.32
N SER A 115 -10.70 11.17 -23.81
CA SER A 115 -11.86 11.42 -24.67
C SER A 115 -13.02 11.93 -23.81
N ASN A 116 -13.64 13.05 -24.21
CA ASN A 116 -14.82 13.64 -23.57
C ASN A 116 -14.64 14.07 -22.10
N LYS A 117 -13.42 14.46 -21.70
CA LYS A 117 -13.12 14.92 -20.33
C LYS A 117 -13.45 13.89 -19.22
N LEU A 118 -13.47 12.60 -19.56
CA LEU A 118 -13.77 11.51 -18.64
C LEU A 118 -12.80 11.49 -17.45
N LEU A 119 -11.50 11.51 -17.71
CA LEU A 119 -10.47 11.45 -16.68
C LEU A 119 -10.32 12.77 -15.92
N VAL A 120 -10.55 13.92 -16.57
CA VAL A 120 -10.62 15.21 -15.87
C VAL A 120 -11.73 15.19 -14.80
N ASN A 121 -12.93 14.75 -15.17
CA ASN A 121 -14.05 14.64 -14.23
C ASN A 121 -13.81 13.59 -13.15
N PHE A 122 -13.24 12.44 -13.52
CA PHE A 122 -12.85 11.38 -12.58
C PHE A 122 -11.80 11.86 -11.56
N LYS A 123 -10.78 12.60 -12.00
CA LYS A 123 -9.77 13.22 -11.14
C LYS A 123 -10.40 14.21 -10.17
N SER A 124 -11.35 15.03 -10.64
CA SER A 124 -12.09 15.98 -9.80
C SER A 124 -12.86 15.26 -8.69
N LYS A 125 -13.70 14.27 -9.04
CA LYS A 125 -14.43 13.46 -8.05
C LYS A 125 -13.50 12.74 -7.08
N SER A 126 -12.34 12.29 -7.57
CA SER A 126 -11.32 11.63 -6.74
C SER A 126 -10.68 12.56 -5.70
N LYS A 127 -10.66 13.88 -5.91
CA LYS A 127 -10.22 14.86 -4.90
C LYS A 127 -11.20 14.98 -3.74
N GLU A 128 -12.48 14.74 -3.98
CA GLU A 128 -13.53 14.77 -2.97
C GLU A 128 -13.54 13.49 -2.11
N CYS A 129 -12.99 12.39 -2.64
CA CYS A 129 -12.79 11.16 -1.87
C CYS A 129 -11.75 11.37 -0.77
N LYS A 130 -12.17 11.26 0.49
CA LYS A 130 -11.26 11.22 1.65
C LYS A 130 -11.31 9.84 2.30
N THR A 131 -10.17 9.18 2.44
CA THR A 131 -10.06 7.97 3.27
C THR A 131 -9.77 8.38 4.72
N LEU A 132 -10.76 8.98 5.39
CA LEU A 132 -10.61 9.36 6.80
C LEU A 132 -10.75 8.14 7.72
N ALA A 133 -10.03 8.20 8.84
CA ALA A 133 -10.22 7.33 9.98
C ALA A 133 -11.60 7.56 10.60
N THR A 134 -12.62 6.81 10.18
CA THR A 134 -13.91 6.80 10.88
C THR A 134 -13.73 6.23 12.28
N LYS A 135 -14.62 6.61 13.21
CA LYS A 135 -14.58 6.09 14.59
C LYS A 135 -14.63 4.56 14.61
N GLU A 136 -15.57 3.98 13.85
CA GLU A 136 -15.73 2.54 13.73
C GLU A 136 -14.44 1.86 13.19
N PHE A 137 -13.82 2.43 12.15
CA PHE A 137 -12.57 1.91 11.62
C PHE A 137 -11.46 1.93 12.68
N ILE A 138 -11.34 3.02 13.45
CA ILE A 138 -10.32 3.16 14.49
C ILE A 138 -10.54 2.21 15.66
N GLU A 139 -11.79 2.07 16.12
CA GLU A 139 -12.13 1.12 17.19
C GLU A 139 -11.88 -0.32 16.76
N GLY A 140 -12.21 -0.67 15.51
CA GLY A 140 -11.88 -1.98 14.92
C GLY A 140 -10.37 -2.22 14.88
N GLU A 141 -9.59 -1.26 14.39
CA GLU A 141 -8.13 -1.37 14.36
C GLU A 141 -7.50 -1.47 15.76
N LEU A 142 -8.03 -0.77 16.75
CA LEU A 142 -7.56 -0.88 18.13
C LEU A 142 -7.84 -2.29 18.70
N LYS A 143 -9.05 -2.80 18.47
CA LYS A 143 -9.42 -4.17 18.86
C LYS A 143 -8.47 -5.19 18.24
N GLU A 144 -8.19 -5.08 16.95
CA GLU A 144 -7.22 -5.96 16.26
C GLU A 144 -5.79 -5.83 16.83
N ALA A 145 -5.36 -4.63 17.23
CA ALA A 145 -4.07 -4.44 17.88
C ALA A 145 -3.98 -5.19 19.22
N ILE A 146 -5.04 -5.15 20.04
CA ILE A 146 -5.11 -5.86 21.32
C ILE A 146 -5.13 -7.36 21.11
N ILE A 147 -5.99 -7.85 20.20
CA ILE A 147 -6.10 -9.27 19.87
C ILE A 147 -4.75 -9.81 19.38
N THR A 148 -4.03 -9.04 18.55
CA THR A 148 -2.70 -9.40 18.07
C THR A 148 -1.73 -9.66 19.23
N GLN A 149 -1.72 -8.82 20.28
CA GLN A 149 -0.85 -9.02 21.46
C GLN A 149 -1.10 -10.40 22.10
N ILE A 150 -2.37 -10.78 22.25
CA ILE A 150 -2.79 -12.05 22.87
C ILE A 150 -2.42 -13.24 21.99
N ILE A 151 -2.76 -13.17 20.70
CA ILE A 151 -2.52 -14.26 19.73
C ILE A 151 -1.02 -14.50 19.57
N VAL A 152 -0.23 -13.44 19.36
CA VAL A 152 1.22 -13.58 19.19
C VAL A 152 1.87 -14.14 20.44
N SER A 153 1.41 -13.72 21.62
CA SER A 153 1.89 -14.27 22.89
C SER A 153 1.58 -15.78 22.99
N ASN A 154 0.36 -16.17 22.65
CA ASN A 154 -0.07 -17.57 22.64
C ASN A 154 0.70 -18.45 21.65
N ARG A 155 1.04 -17.91 20.48
CA ARG A 155 1.81 -18.61 19.45
C ARG A 155 3.28 -18.77 19.82
N CYS A 156 3.88 -17.71 20.34
CA CYS A 156 5.26 -17.74 20.83
C CYS A 156 5.43 -18.74 21.99
N ALA A 157 4.46 -18.80 22.91
CA ALA A 157 4.46 -19.80 23.98
C ALA A 157 4.43 -21.25 23.45
N ARG A 158 3.80 -21.49 22.29
CA ARG A 158 3.78 -22.78 21.57
C ARG A 158 5.02 -23.03 20.70
N GLY A 159 6.00 -22.12 20.69
CA GLY A 159 7.21 -22.23 19.88
C GLY A 159 7.07 -21.71 18.44
N TRP A 160 5.95 -21.10 18.06
CA TRP A 160 5.72 -20.58 16.71
C TRP A 160 6.38 -19.21 16.50
N ASN A 161 7.67 -19.12 16.77
CA ASN A 161 8.39 -17.86 16.91
C ASN A 161 8.48 -17.06 15.58
N PHE A 162 8.69 -17.75 14.45
CA PHE A 162 8.70 -17.09 13.13
C PHE A 162 7.33 -16.48 12.79
N CYS A 163 6.25 -17.21 13.03
CA CYS A 163 4.88 -16.70 12.84
C CYS A 163 4.63 -15.48 13.73
N SER A 164 5.03 -15.56 15.00
CA SER A 164 4.93 -14.45 15.95
C SER A 164 5.70 -13.21 15.51
N MET A 165 6.94 -13.36 15.03
CA MET A 165 7.75 -12.27 14.48
C MET A 165 7.06 -11.61 13.28
N SER A 166 6.59 -12.40 12.31
CA SER A 166 5.89 -11.90 11.12
C SER A 166 4.65 -11.08 11.49
N TRP A 167 3.84 -11.56 12.44
CA TRP A 167 2.64 -10.85 12.88
C TRP A 167 2.93 -9.53 13.61
N ILE A 168 4.02 -9.48 14.40
CA ILE A 168 4.45 -8.23 15.05
C ILE A 168 4.84 -7.19 14.00
N ASN A 169 5.65 -7.59 13.01
CA ASN A 169 6.15 -6.66 11.99
C ASN A 169 4.99 -6.16 11.12
N PHE A 170 4.11 -7.07 10.67
CA PHE A 170 2.87 -6.69 9.98
C PHE A 170 2.02 -5.71 10.79
N ARG A 171 1.82 -5.96 12.09
CA ARG A 171 1.02 -5.04 12.92
C ARG A 171 1.71 -3.68 13.11
N THR A 172 3.03 -3.66 13.17
CA THR A 172 3.81 -2.41 13.21
C THR A 172 3.57 -1.57 11.96
N GLU A 173 3.60 -2.18 10.77
CA GLU A 173 3.28 -1.50 9.50
C GLU A 173 1.82 -1.01 9.47
N ARG A 174 0.87 -1.80 9.98
CA ARG A 174 -0.54 -1.38 10.11
C ARG A 174 -0.72 -0.16 11.02
N LEU A 175 0.06 -0.04 12.10
CA LEU A 175 0.01 1.13 12.97
C LEU A 175 0.53 2.39 12.28
N PHE A 176 1.48 2.27 11.35
CA PHE A 176 1.91 3.41 10.51
C PHE A 176 0.75 3.87 9.62
N VAL A 177 0.10 2.93 8.93
CA VAL A 177 -1.09 3.21 8.11
C VAL A 177 -2.17 3.92 8.92
N ASN A 178 -2.44 3.45 10.14
CA ASN A 178 -3.44 4.06 11.01
C ASN A 178 -3.03 5.47 11.43
N LEU A 179 -1.76 5.71 11.78
CA LEU A 179 -1.26 7.03 12.13
C LEU A 179 -1.40 8.03 10.97
N MET A 180 -1.10 7.61 9.74
CA MET A 180 -1.27 8.47 8.56
C MET A 180 -2.74 8.82 8.32
N LYS A 181 -3.65 7.84 8.43
CA LYS A 181 -5.10 8.08 8.33
C LYS A 181 -5.62 9.02 9.42
N ILE A 182 -5.16 8.87 10.66
CA ILE A 182 -5.51 9.76 11.78
C ILE A 182 -5.06 11.19 11.49
N ARG A 183 -3.90 11.37 10.84
CA ARG A 183 -3.39 12.68 10.40
C ARG A 183 -4.08 13.24 9.16
N GLY A 184 -4.98 12.49 8.53
CA GLY A 184 -5.56 12.84 7.23
C GLY A 184 -4.52 12.90 6.11
N ILE A 185 -3.36 12.28 6.29
CA ILE A 185 -2.33 12.21 5.24
C ILE A 185 -2.79 11.18 4.22
N LEU A 186 -2.83 11.64 2.98
CA LEU A 186 -3.18 10.87 1.80
C LEU A 186 -1.90 10.34 1.15
N HIS A 187 -1.97 9.22 0.43
CA HIS A 187 -0.83 8.65 -0.30
C HIS A 187 0.42 8.39 0.56
N PHE A 188 0.37 7.31 1.33
CA PHE A 188 1.47 6.88 2.18
C PHE A 188 1.74 5.39 1.98
N ASP A 189 3.01 5.03 2.04
CA ASP A 189 3.49 3.67 2.10
C ASP A 189 4.50 3.60 3.24
N PHE A 190 4.58 2.45 3.90
CA PHE A 190 5.61 2.16 4.87
C PHE A 190 7.01 2.32 4.27
N ALA A 191 7.16 2.11 2.96
CA ALA A 191 8.40 2.35 2.21
C ALA A 191 8.95 3.80 2.33
N ASN A 192 8.12 4.76 2.74
CA ASN A 192 8.51 6.17 2.92
C ASN A 192 8.39 6.63 4.38
N ILE A 193 8.48 5.71 5.35
CA ILE A 193 8.23 6.00 6.76
C ILE A 193 9.13 7.10 7.32
N GLU A 194 10.39 7.16 6.90
CA GLU A 194 11.40 8.14 7.34
C GLU A 194 11.00 9.57 6.98
N ASN A 195 10.31 9.76 5.85
CA ASN A 195 9.87 11.06 5.36
C ASN A 195 8.54 11.52 6.01
N ARG A 196 7.89 10.65 6.79
CA ARG A 196 6.55 10.89 7.34
C ARG A 196 6.51 10.99 8.86
N LEU A 197 7.59 10.55 9.52
CA LEU A 197 7.70 10.50 10.96
C LEU A 197 8.82 11.42 11.44
N ASN A 198 8.63 12.05 12.59
CA ASN A 198 9.77 12.67 13.28
C ASN A 198 10.67 11.60 13.91
N ASN A 199 11.87 12.00 14.35
CA ASN A 199 12.86 11.08 14.93
C ASN A 199 12.30 10.24 16.09
N THR A 200 11.52 10.84 16.99
CA THR A 200 10.92 10.14 18.12
C THR A 200 9.96 9.04 17.66
N GLU A 201 9.10 9.35 16.70
CA GLU A 201 8.16 8.39 16.12
C GLU A 201 8.89 7.27 15.40
N LEU A 202 9.83 7.63 14.53
CA LEU A 202 10.63 6.66 13.79
C LEU A 202 11.32 5.67 14.74
N GLU A 203 11.88 6.15 15.85
CA GLU A 203 12.49 5.29 16.87
C GLU A 203 11.46 4.39 17.59
N MET A 204 10.22 4.85 17.80
CA MET A 204 9.15 3.99 18.33
C MET A 204 8.82 2.84 17.35
N PHE A 205 8.72 3.13 16.06
CA PHE A 205 8.49 2.13 15.01
C PHE A 205 9.65 1.13 14.92
N LYS A 206 10.89 1.60 14.85
CA LYS A 206 12.09 0.74 14.84
C LYS A 206 12.17 -0.18 16.05
N LYS A 207 11.83 0.34 17.24
CA LYS A 207 11.80 -0.46 18.48
C LYS A 207 10.65 -1.48 18.48
N ALA A 208 9.52 -1.21 17.83
CA ALA A 208 8.40 -2.15 17.76
C ALA A 208 8.69 -3.37 16.86
N LEU A 209 9.54 -3.22 15.84
CA LEU A 209 9.95 -4.32 14.97
C LEU A 209 10.63 -5.45 15.76
N CYS A 210 10.33 -6.68 15.37
CA CYS A 210 10.93 -7.91 15.86
C CYS A 210 12.03 -8.34 14.89
N LYS A 211 13.28 -8.32 15.37
CA LYS A 211 14.47 -8.55 14.55
C LYS A 211 14.81 -10.01 14.38
N GLU A 212 14.42 -10.84 15.35
CA GLU A 212 14.76 -12.26 15.39
C GLU A 212 13.61 -13.10 15.97
N PRO A 213 13.42 -14.34 15.49
CA PRO A 213 12.38 -15.25 15.97
C PRO A 213 12.80 -15.92 17.29
N LYS A 214 13.20 -15.14 18.30
CA LYS A 214 13.57 -15.61 19.64
C LYS A 214 12.55 -15.13 20.67
N LYS A 215 12.16 -15.98 21.63
CA LYS A 215 11.13 -15.66 22.64
C LYS A 215 11.39 -14.32 23.36
N LYS A 216 12.63 -14.06 23.79
CA LYS A 216 13.02 -12.80 24.45
C LYS A 216 12.85 -11.57 23.55
N GLU A 217 13.23 -11.70 22.28
CA GLU A 217 13.09 -10.63 21.28
C GLU A 217 11.61 -10.36 20.97
N ILE A 218 10.82 -11.42 20.76
CA ILE A 218 9.36 -11.33 20.57
C ILE A 218 8.70 -10.61 21.74
N GLN A 219 9.07 -10.95 22.98
CA GLN A 219 8.54 -10.30 24.17
C GLN A 219 8.92 -8.82 24.22
N ARG A 220 10.18 -8.47 23.92
CA ARG A 220 10.65 -7.08 23.83
C ARG A 220 9.83 -6.30 22.80
N SER A 221 9.70 -6.84 21.60
CA SER A 221 8.95 -6.22 20.51
C SER A 221 7.47 -6.07 20.81
N LEU A 222 6.82 -7.04 21.45
CA LEU A 222 5.41 -6.91 21.90
C LEU A 222 5.22 -5.74 22.88
N LYS A 223 6.15 -5.56 23.84
CA LYS A 223 6.13 -4.40 24.76
C LYS A 223 6.27 -3.08 24.00
N CYS A 224 7.19 -3.01 23.04
CA CYS A 224 7.39 -1.83 22.20
C CYS A 224 6.19 -1.57 21.27
N LEU A 225 5.62 -2.62 20.67
CA LEU A 225 4.41 -2.56 19.86
C LEU A 225 3.22 -2.06 20.67
N TRP A 226 3.06 -2.49 21.93
CA TRP A 226 2.01 -1.96 22.80
C TRP A 226 2.18 -0.46 23.08
N LYS A 227 3.42 0.00 23.37
CA LYS A 227 3.71 1.44 23.52
C LYS A 227 3.37 2.21 22.24
N LEU A 228 3.69 1.66 21.08
CA LEU A 228 3.37 2.25 19.78
C LEU A 228 1.85 2.29 19.53
N THR A 229 1.13 1.20 19.83
CA THR A 229 -0.34 1.15 19.78
C THR A 229 -0.94 2.30 20.59
N LYS A 230 -0.55 2.42 21.87
CA LYS A 230 -1.04 3.52 22.73
C LYS A 230 -0.74 4.88 22.13
N TYR A 231 0.47 5.08 21.62
CA TYR A 231 0.85 6.33 20.98
C TYR A 231 -0.06 6.70 19.81
N VAL A 232 -0.22 5.77 18.86
CA VAL A 232 -1.01 6.00 17.63
C VAL A 232 -2.46 6.31 17.98
N PHE A 233 -3.10 5.50 18.82
CA PHE A 233 -4.52 5.71 19.14
C PHE A 233 -4.78 6.87 20.10
N ASN A 234 -3.81 7.26 20.94
CA ASN A 234 -3.89 8.51 21.72
C ASN A 234 -3.87 9.77 20.84
N LYS A 235 -3.35 9.70 19.61
CA LYS A 235 -3.47 10.81 18.64
C LYS A 235 -4.88 10.95 18.09
N TYR A 236 -5.70 9.91 18.18
CA TYR A 236 -7.11 9.95 17.80
C TYR A 236 -7.99 10.32 19.00
N ASP A 237 -8.02 9.47 20.04
CA ASP A 237 -8.81 9.71 21.25
C ASP A 237 -8.13 9.06 22.47
N LYS A 238 -7.68 9.91 23.39
CA LYS A 238 -7.06 9.46 24.66
C LYS A 238 -8.03 8.63 25.51
N LYS A 239 -9.34 8.93 25.49
CA LYS A 239 -10.34 8.21 26.29
C LYS A 239 -10.48 6.77 25.84
N LEU A 240 -10.26 6.49 24.56
CA LEU A 240 -10.37 5.15 23.99
C LEU A 240 -9.28 4.22 24.57
N ILE A 241 -8.04 4.69 24.67
CA ILE A 241 -6.93 3.92 25.25
C ILE A 241 -7.08 3.72 26.76
N ASN A 242 -7.55 4.73 27.49
CA ASN A 242 -7.67 4.66 28.95
C ASN A 242 -8.68 3.62 29.45
N ARG A 243 -9.54 3.09 28.57
CA ARG A 243 -10.51 2.02 28.90
C ARG A 243 -9.89 0.62 28.88
N ILE A 244 -8.66 0.48 28.40
CA ILE A 244 -8.02 -0.82 28.23
C ILE A 244 -7.26 -1.20 29.50
N ASP A 245 -7.45 -2.43 29.97
CA ASP A 245 -6.63 -3.01 31.04
C ASP A 245 -5.19 -3.29 30.55
N GLU A 246 -4.34 -2.28 30.67
CA GLU A 246 -2.92 -2.36 30.33
C GLU A 246 -2.19 -3.44 31.14
N LYS A 247 -2.58 -3.63 32.41
CA LYS A 247 -1.93 -4.62 33.28
C LYS A 247 -2.17 -6.03 32.75
N ALA A 248 -3.38 -6.35 32.31
CA ALA A 248 -3.69 -7.63 31.68
C ALA A 248 -2.86 -7.89 30.42
N ILE A 249 -2.69 -6.88 29.55
CA ILE A 249 -1.88 -7.00 28.33
C ILE A 249 -0.42 -7.24 28.67
N LEU A 250 0.16 -6.44 29.57
CA LEU A 250 1.57 -6.58 29.96
C LEU A 250 1.83 -7.91 30.68
N ASN A 251 0.93 -8.36 31.54
CA ASN A 251 1.00 -9.68 32.16
C ASN A 251 0.99 -10.79 31.12
N LYS A 252 0.12 -10.68 30.10
CA LYS A 252 0.07 -11.65 29.01
C LYS A 252 1.40 -11.72 28.25
N ILE A 253 1.97 -10.58 27.90
CA ILE A 253 3.28 -10.51 27.21
C ILE A 253 4.39 -11.09 28.10
N ASN A 254 4.36 -10.80 29.41
CA ASN A 254 5.37 -11.30 30.35
C ASN A 254 5.30 -12.82 30.59
N SER A 255 4.13 -13.43 30.42
CA SER A 255 3.94 -14.89 30.55
C SER A 255 4.75 -15.71 29.53
N LEU A 256 5.29 -15.08 28.49
CA LEU A 256 6.10 -15.73 27.45
C LEU A 256 7.39 -16.40 27.95
N ILE A 257 7.97 -15.89 29.04
CA ILE A 257 9.21 -16.44 29.61
C ILE A 257 8.93 -17.74 30.38
N PHE A 258 7.76 -17.85 31.00
CA PHE A 258 7.48 -18.89 32.00
C PHE A 258 6.83 -20.16 31.44
N LYS A 259 6.49 -20.18 30.15
CA LYS A 259 5.99 -21.37 29.46
C LYS A 259 7.06 -21.92 28.52
N THR A 260 7.97 -22.69 29.10
CA THR A 260 8.81 -23.65 28.39
C THR A 260 8.27 -25.03 28.77
N HIS A 261 7.65 -25.71 27.81
CA HIS A 261 7.60 -27.17 27.81
C HIS A 261 8.95 -27.66 27.29
#